data_AF-A0A2G6MRC3-F1
#
_entry.id   AF-A0A2G6MRC3-F1
#
_cell.length_a   1.000
_cell.length_b   1.000
_cell.length_c   1.000
_cell.angle_alpha   90.00
_cell.angle_beta   90.00
_cell.angle_gamma   90.00
#
_symmetry.space_group_name_H-M   'P 1'
#
loop_
_entity.id
_entity.type
_entity.pdbx_description
1 polymer ?
#
loop_
_entity_poly.entity_id
_entity_poly.type
_entity_poly.pdbx_seq_one_letter_code
_entity_poly.pdbx_strand_id
1 'polypeptide(L)'
;MQELDALLTDWKDSNNQTRKAFTELMDHLKALSDTTLEFVGRPGVSYSLRPRHAAQTKRPLFAMVDVIDDDPDERWLSVCFYGEMVTDPQEMGDLVPEGLLGEDGYCFDMYEYDEQEVAYLKARLTEAHGNAPE
;
A
#
# COMPACT_ATOMS: atom_id res chain seq x y z
N MET A 1 7.50 -8.57 -10.78
CA MET A 1 6.33 -9.24 -11.39
C MET A 1 6.30 -10.72 -11.02
N GLN A 2 7.30 -11.55 -11.34
CA GLN A 2 7.28 -12.99 -10.98
C GLN A 2 7.06 -13.28 -9.48
N GLU A 3 7.68 -12.53 -8.56
CA GLU A 3 7.45 -12.72 -7.12
C GLU A 3 6.04 -12.32 -6.66
N LEU A 4 5.49 -11.26 -7.26
CA LEU A 4 4.11 -10.84 -7.01
C LEU A 4 3.11 -11.89 -7.52
N ASP A 5 3.36 -12.43 -8.72
CA ASP A 5 2.52 -13.50 -9.29
C ASP A 5 2.56 -14.76 -8.42
N ALA A 6 3.74 -15.10 -7.86
CA ALA A 6 3.89 -16.20 -6.91
C ALA A 6 3.10 -15.95 -5.62
N LEU A 7 3.24 -14.76 -5.01
CA LEU A 7 2.44 -14.38 -3.84
C LEU A 7 0.94 -14.50 -4.10
N LEU A 8 0.44 -13.93 -5.20
CA LEU A 8 -0.99 -13.96 -5.52
C LEU A 8 -1.51 -15.38 -5.83
N THR A 9 -0.65 -16.26 -6.32
CA THR A 9 -0.99 -17.66 -6.59
C THR A 9 -1.09 -18.46 -5.29
N ASP A 10 -0.14 -18.25 -4.37
CA ASP A 10 -0.05 -19.01 -3.12
C ASP A 10 -0.94 -18.45 -2.01
N TRP A 11 -1.29 -17.16 -2.08
CA TRP A 11 -2.18 -16.52 -1.11
C TRP A 11 -3.61 -17.02 -1.28
N LYS A 12 -3.98 -17.98 -0.44
CA LYS A 12 -5.37 -18.41 -0.28
C LYS A 12 -6.10 -17.38 0.56
N ASP A 13 -7.12 -16.77 -0.01
CA ASP A 13 -7.89 -15.77 0.73
C ASP A 13 -8.61 -16.44 1.90
N SER A 14 -8.46 -15.87 3.09
CA SER A 14 -9.24 -16.27 4.26
C SER A 14 -10.62 -15.61 4.20
N ASN A 15 -11.47 -15.80 5.22
CA ASN A 15 -12.75 -15.08 5.31
C ASN A 15 -12.57 -13.56 5.32
N ASN A 16 -11.39 -13.08 5.72
CA ASN A 16 -11.05 -11.67 5.80
C ASN A 16 -10.86 -11.03 4.42
N GLN A 17 -10.66 -11.81 3.34
CA GLN A 17 -10.60 -11.28 1.98
C GLN A 17 -9.55 -10.17 1.73
N THR A 18 -8.46 -10.14 2.50
CA THR A 18 -7.40 -9.11 2.38
C THR A 18 -6.64 -9.21 1.06
N ARG A 19 -6.59 -10.39 0.42
CA ARG A 19 -6.04 -10.53 -0.94
C ARG A 19 -6.87 -9.75 -1.96
N LYS A 20 -8.20 -9.75 -1.81
CA LYS A 20 -9.11 -8.96 -2.65
C LYS A 20 -8.80 -7.46 -2.49
N ALA A 21 -8.71 -6.96 -1.25
CA ALA A 21 -8.36 -5.57 -0.99
C ALA A 21 -7.02 -5.18 -1.63
N PHE A 22 -5.97 -5.99 -1.44
CA PHE A 22 -4.67 -5.75 -2.05
C PHE A 22 -4.73 -5.68 -3.57
N THR A 23 -5.46 -6.61 -4.19
CA THR A 23 -5.61 -6.66 -5.65
C THR A 23 -6.30 -5.39 -6.16
N GLU A 24 -7.34 -4.92 -5.47
CA GLU A 24 -8.04 -3.69 -5.84
C GLU A 24 -7.17 -2.43 -5.69
N LEU A 25 -6.36 -2.34 -4.64
CA LEU A 25 -5.40 -1.22 -4.46
C LEU A 25 -4.29 -1.27 -5.51
N MET A 26 -3.77 -2.46 -5.80
CA MET A 26 -2.78 -2.67 -6.84
C MET A 26 -3.32 -2.27 -8.23
N ASP A 27 -4.52 -2.69 -8.57
CA ASP A 27 -5.13 -2.37 -9.87
C ASP A 27 -5.43 -0.88 -10.00
N HIS A 28 -5.83 -0.22 -8.91
CA HIS A 28 -5.93 1.24 -8.87
C HIS A 28 -4.59 1.92 -9.16
N LEU A 29 -3.51 1.50 -8.50
CA LEU A 29 -2.16 2.03 -8.74
C LEU A 29 -1.67 1.81 -10.17
N LYS A 30 -1.98 0.66 -10.78
CA LYS A 30 -1.66 0.38 -12.20
C LYS A 30 -2.42 1.28 -13.16
N ALA A 31 -3.59 1.78 -12.77
CA ALA A 31 -4.42 2.66 -13.59
C ALA A 31 -3.97 4.13 -13.53
N LEU A 32 -3.16 4.52 -12.55
CA LEU A 32 -2.61 5.87 -12.45
C LEU A 32 -1.54 6.07 -13.55
N SER A 33 -1.65 7.16 -14.31
CA SER A 33 -0.66 7.50 -15.32
C SER A 33 0.70 7.79 -14.68
N ASP A 34 1.77 7.66 -15.46
CA ASP A 34 3.12 8.04 -15.05
C ASP A 34 3.58 7.35 -13.76
N THR A 35 3.07 6.15 -13.48
CA THR A 35 3.38 5.38 -12.27
C THR A 35 4.16 4.11 -12.61
N THR A 36 5.27 3.89 -11.90
CA THR A 36 5.97 2.60 -11.89
C THR A 36 5.75 1.92 -10.55
N LEU A 37 5.72 0.58 -10.57
CA LEU A 37 5.54 -0.23 -9.36
C LEU A 37 6.78 -1.08 -9.12
N GLU A 38 7.42 -0.89 -7.97
CA GLU A 38 8.41 -1.80 -7.45
C GLU A 38 7.74 -2.77 -6.46
N PHE A 39 8.14 -4.04 -6.48
CA PHE A 39 7.66 -5.04 -5.54
C PHE A 39 8.86 -5.62 -4.78
N VAL A 40 8.80 -5.60 -3.46
CA VAL A 40 9.89 -6.03 -2.58
C VAL A 40 9.35 -7.07 -1.59
N GLY A 41 9.73 -8.33 -1.78
CA GLY A 41 9.34 -9.43 -0.90
C GLY A 41 10.35 -9.69 0.21
N ARG A 42 9.84 -9.90 1.42
CA ARG A 42 10.55 -10.47 2.57
C ARG A 42 9.65 -11.55 3.19
N PRO A 43 9.69 -12.79 2.66
CA PRO A 43 8.81 -13.87 3.12
C PRO A 43 8.89 -14.08 4.63
N GLY A 44 7.74 -14.24 5.29
CA GLY A 44 7.61 -14.32 6.75
C GLY A 44 7.68 -12.97 7.48
N VAL A 45 7.71 -11.86 6.73
CA VAL A 45 7.74 -10.49 7.28
C VAL A 45 6.75 -9.59 6.55
N SER A 46 7.04 -9.23 5.30
CA SER A 46 6.11 -8.45 4.49
C SER A 46 6.44 -8.51 3.00
N TYR A 47 5.45 -8.19 2.17
CA TYR A 47 5.62 -7.92 0.75
C TYR A 47 5.15 -6.50 0.44
N SER A 48 6.07 -5.63 0.05
CA SER A 48 5.78 -4.22 -0.22
C SER A 48 5.55 -3.97 -1.70
N LEU A 49 4.41 -3.39 -2.06
CA LEU A 49 4.18 -2.74 -3.35
C LEU A 49 4.45 -1.24 -3.21
N ARG A 50 5.41 -0.72 -3.98
CA ARG A 50 5.94 0.63 -3.86
C ARG A 50 5.72 1.42 -5.15
N PRO A 51 4.62 2.18 -5.26
CA PRO A 51 4.38 3.05 -6.39
C PRO A 51 5.26 4.29 -6.37
N ARG A 52 5.76 4.66 -7.55
CA ARG A 52 6.55 5.88 -7.77
C ARG A 52 6.01 6.64 -8.97
N HIS A 53 5.84 7.95 -8.81
CA HIS A 53 5.49 8.84 -9.93
C HIS A 53 6.74 9.15 -10.78
N ALA A 54 6.61 9.21 -12.10
CA ALA A 54 7.74 9.42 -13.03
C ALA A 54 8.46 10.76 -12.79
N ALA A 55 7.71 11.79 -12.40
CA ALA A 55 8.24 13.11 -12.03
C ALA A 55 8.80 13.20 -10.60
N GLN A 56 8.77 12.12 -9.81
CA GLN A 56 9.25 12.15 -8.43
C GLN A 56 10.78 11.99 -8.39
N THR A 57 11.48 13.01 -7.88
CA THR A 57 12.96 13.03 -7.90
C THR A 57 13.61 12.80 -6.55
N LYS A 58 12.96 13.15 -5.43
CA LYS A 58 13.56 13.10 -4.09
C LYS A 58 13.36 11.76 -3.40
N ARG A 59 12.10 11.30 -3.32
CA ARG A 59 11.74 10.05 -2.66
C ARG A 59 11.64 8.88 -3.65
N PRO A 60 11.82 7.63 -3.21
CA PRO A 60 11.74 6.46 -4.08
C PRO A 60 10.29 5.98 -4.36
N LEU A 61 9.31 6.42 -3.57
CA LEU A 61 7.89 6.05 -3.64
C LEU A 61 7.02 7.18 -3.07
N PHE A 62 5.73 7.24 -3.40
CA PHE A 62 4.77 8.17 -2.75
C PHE A 62 3.86 7.48 -1.72
N ALA A 63 3.78 6.16 -1.76
CA ALA A 63 3.08 5.31 -0.80
C ALA A 63 3.73 3.93 -0.73
N MET A 64 3.46 3.17 0.33
CA MET A 64 3.85 1.77 0.45
C MET A 64 2.61 0.96 0.82
N VAL A 65 2.24 0.01 -0.02
CA VAL A 65 1.16 -0.96 0.25
C VAL A 65 1.84 -2.26 0.66
N ASP A 66 1.93 -2.50 1.96
CA ASP A 66 2.49 -3.71 2.53
C ASP A 66 1.41 -4.78 2.72
N VAL A 67 1.72 -5.99 2.28
CA VAL A 67 1.08 -7.22 2.75
C VAL A 67 1.92 -7.74 3.89
N ILE A 68 1.42 -7.69 5.12
CA ILE A 68 2.11 -8.21 6.28
C ILE A 68 1.94 -9.73 6.30
N ASP A 69 3.07 -10.43 6.46
CA ASP A 69 3.20 -11.88 6.28
C ASP A 69 3.78 -12.54 7.54
N ASP A 70 3.46 -11.98 8.71
CA ASP A 70 3.82 -12.54 10.01
C ASP A 70 3.02 -13.82 10.34
N ASP A 71 1.76 -13.87 9.90
CA ASP A 71 0.98 -15.10 9.76
C ASP A 71 0.51 -15.28 8.30
N PRO A 72 1.11 -16.23 7.54
CA PRO A 72 0.73 -16.52 6.15
C PRO A 72 -0.73 -16.92 5.94
N ASP A 73 -1.44 -17.39 6.98
CA ASP A 73 -2.86 -17.76 6.92
C ASP A 73 -3.80 -16.58 7.27
N GLU A 74 -3.28 -15.54 7.92
CA GLU A 74 -4.02 -14.34 8.36
C GLU A 74 -3.36 -13.02 7.92
N ARG A 75 -2.81 -12.99 6.71
CA ARG A 75 -2.22 -11.77 6.12
C ARG A 75 -3.15 -10.57 6.19
N TRP A 76 -2.60 -9.43 6.57
CA TRP A 76 -3.29 -8.13 6.64
C TRP A 76 -2.51 -7.08 5.86
N LEU A 77 -3.11 -5.91 5.63
CA LEU A 77 -2.49 -4.84 4.85
C LEU A 77 -2.13 -3.67 5.75
N SER A 78 -0.97 -3.05 5.48
CA SER A 78 -0.64 -1.73 5.99
C SER A 78 -0.33 -0.82 4.80
N VAL A 79 -1.06 0.28 4.67
CA VAL A 79 -0.85 1.26 3.60
C VAL A 79 -0.30 2.53 4.21
N CYS A 80 0.98 2.82 3.98
CA CYS A 80 1.67 3.96 4.55
C CYS A 80 1.94 5.05 3.51
N PHE A 81 1.79 6.29 3.95
CA PHE A 81 2.08 7.51 3.19
C PHE A 81 3.06 8.39 3.96
N TYR A 82 3.74 9.31 3.29
CA TYR A 82 4.35 10.44 3.99
C TYR A 82 3.21 11.37 4.42
N GLY A 83 3.22 11.85 5.67
CA GLY A 83 2.09 12.60 6.23
C GLY A 83 1.70 13.84 5.43
N GLU A 84 2.64 14.48 4.75
CA GLU A 84 2.40 15.64 3.87
C GLU A 84 1.80 15.31 2.51
N MET A 85 1.78 14.03 2.11
CA MET A 85 1.27 13.59 0.79
C MET A 85 -0.23 13.36 0.79
N VAL A 86 -0.86 13.21 1.96
CA VAL A 86 -2.28 12.84 2.08
C VAL A 86 -2.98 13.62 3.18
N THR A 87 -4.29 13.74 3.07
CA THR A 87 -5.17 14.20 4.15
C THR A 87 -5.93 13.02 4.73
N ASP A 88 -6.19 13.06 6.04
CA ASP A 88 -6.99 12.03 6.71
C ASP A 88 -8.22 12.61 7.44
N PRO A 89 -9.24 13.08 6.70
CA PRO A 89 -10.44 13.67 7.31
C PRO A 89 -11.29 12.66 8.11
N GLN A 90 -11.08 11.36 7.93
CA GLN A 90 -11.80 10.32 8.68
C GLN A 90 -11.02 9.82 9.90
N GLU A 91 -9.81 10.35 10.14
CA GLU A 91 -8.94 9.96 11.26
C GLU A 91 -8.74 8.44 11.35
N MET A 92 -8.61 7.80 10.17
CA MET A 92 -8.46 6.35 10.04
C MET A 92 -7.01 5.88 10.10
N GLY A 93 -6.07 6.78 9.88
CA GLY A 93 -4.65 6.46 9.86
C GLY A 93 -3.97 6.79 11.17
N ASP A 94 -2.87 6.09 11.43
CA ASP A 94 -2.02 6.31 12.57
C ASP A 94 -0.70 6.96 12.13
N LEU A 95 -0.25 7.97 12.89
CA LEU A 95 1.09 8.52 12.73
C LEU A 95 2.11 7.55 13.35
N VAL A 96 2.96 6.98 12.51
CA VAL A 96 4.01 6.04 12.88
C VAL A 96 5.38 6.70 12.67
N PRO A 97 6.08 7.10 13.75
CA PRO A 97 7.41 7.68 13.65
C PRO A 97 8.39 6.76 12.92
N GLU A 98 9.15 7.30 11.97
CA GLU A 98 10.06 6.52 11.08
C GLU A 98 9.39 5.34 10.33
N GLY A 99 8.06 5.32 10.27
CA GLY A 99 7.26 4.22 9.72
C GLY A 99 7.38 4.04 8.20
N LEU A 100 7.92 5.03 7.48
CA LEU A 100 8.08 4.97 6.02
C LEU A 100 9.51 5.31 5.60
N LEU A 101 10.32 4.28 5.39
CA LEU A 101 11.72 4.40 4.95
C LEU A 101 12.60 5.33 5.83
N GLY A 102 12.32 5.36 7.14
CA GLY A 102 13.04 6.22 8.09
C GLY A 102 12.47 7.64 8.20
N GLU A 103 11.38 7.95 7.50
CA GLU A 103 10.57 9.16 7.70
C GLU A 103 9.25 8.79 8.41
N ASP A 104 8.61 9.79 9.02
CA ASP A 104 7.31 9.60 9.65
C ASP A 104 6.26 9.14 8.62
N GLY A 105 5.68 7.98 8.89
CA GLY A 105 4.63 7.37 8.09
C GLY A 105 3.26 7.71 8.66
N TYR A 106 2.28 7.86 7.78
CA TYR A 106 0.88 7.87 8.13
C TYR A 106 0.25 6.60 7.55
N CYS A 107 -0.01 5.63 8.42
CA CYS A 107 -0.29 4.24 8.05
C CYS A 107 -1.73 3.86 8.34
N PHE A 108 -2.32 3.08 7.45
CA PHE A 108 -3.69 2.60 7.53
C PHE A 108 -3.67 1.07 7.47
N ASP A 109 -4.12 0.44 8.56
CA ASP A 109 -4.10 -1.00 8.69
C ASP A 109 -5.47 -1.60 8.37
N MET A 110 -5.49 -2.68 7.59
CA MET A 110 -6.70 -3.38 7.15
C MET A 110 -6.57 -4.87 7.40
N TYR A 111 -7.34 -5.36 8.37
CA TYR A 111 -7.36 -6.77 8.78
C TYR A 111 -8.43 -7.59 8.06
N GLU A 112 -9.45 -6.94 7.50
CA GLU A 112 -10.50 -7.54 6.69
C GLU A 112 -10.95 -6.61 5.57
N TYR A 113 -11.53 -7.19 4.52
CA TYR A 113 -12.05 -6.44 3.38
C TYR A 113 -13.25 -5.61 3.81
N ASP A 114 -13.10 -4.29 3.71
CA ASP A 114 -14.19 -3.34 3.74
C ASP A 114 -14.16 -2.47 2.48
N GLU A 115 -15.29 -2.41 1.77
CA GLU A 115 -15.39 -1.67 0.50
C GLU A 115 -15.18 -0.16 0.68
N GLN A 116 -15.64 0.40 1.81
CA GLN A 116 -15.50 1.83 2.10
C GLN A 116 -14.06 2.16 2.46
N GLU A 117 -13.40 1.33 3.25
CA GLU A 117 -11.97 1.50 3.57
C GLU A 117 -11.10 1.36 2.32
N VAL A 118 -11.37 0.37 1.46
CA VAL A 118 -10.66 0.22 0.18
C VAL A 118 -10.88 1.45 -0.70
N ALA A 119 -12.12 1.96 -0.81
CA ALA A 119 -12.40 3.18 -1.57
C ALA A 119 -11.68 4.40 -0.99
N TYR A 120 -11.60 4.49 0.34
CA TYR A 120 -10.88 5.55 1.04
C TYR A 120 -9.39 5.51 0.73
N LEU A 121 -8.75 4.34 0.84
CA LEU A 121 -7.35 4.15 0.51
C LEU A 121 -7.05 4.45 -0.97
N LYS A 122 -7.93 4.09 -1.91
CA LYS A 122 -7.80 4.50 -3.32
C LYS A 122 -7.80 6.02 -3.47
N ALA A 123 -8.63 6.74 -2.71
CA ALA A 123 -8.62 8.20 -2.72
C ALA A 123 -7.29 8.76 -2.18
N ARG A 124 -6.76 8.20 -1.08
CA ARG A 124 -5.46 8.58 -0.50
C ARG A 124 -4.29 8.29 -1.44
N LEU A 125 -4.29 7.14 -2.11
CA LEU A 125 -3.31 6.79 -3.15
C LEU A 125 -3.35 7.77 -4.33
N THR A 126 -4.53 8.21 -4.73
CA THR A 126 -4.71 9.21 -5.80
C THR A 126 -4.19 10.59 -5.39
N GLU A 127 -4.48 10.99 -4.15
CA GLU A 127 -3.98 12.24 -3.58
C GLU A 127 -2.45 12.26 -3.47
N ALA A 128 -1.87 11.19 -2.91
CA ALA A 128 -0.42 11.04 -2.81
C ALA A 128 0.25 11.06 -4.19
N HIS A 129 -0.34 10.40 -5.19
CA HIS A 129 0.13 10.45 -6.58
C HIS A 129 0.13 11.88 -7.13
N GLY A 130 -0.94 12.66 -6.91
CA GLY A 130 -1.04 14.04 -7.35
C GLY A 130 -0.04 14.99 -6.68
N ASN A 131 0.35 14.68 -5.43
CA ASN A 131 1.35 15.43 -4.65
C ASN A 131 2.80 14.95 -4.89
N ALA A 132 2.98 13.78 -5.51
CA ALA A 132 4.29 13.16 -5.74
C ALA A 132 5.26 13.91 -6.68
N PRO A 133 4.82 14.73 -7.66
CA PRO A 133 5.74 15.53 -8.48
C PRO A 133 6.52 16.54 -7.64
N GLU A 134 7.76 16.19 -7.28
CA GLU A 134 8.66 17.00 -6.46
C GLU A 134 10.13 16.97 -6.90
#